data_AF-A0A6I1NIW8-F1
#
_entry.id   AF-A0A6I1NIW8-F1
#
_cell.length_a   1.000
_cell.length_b   1.000
_cell.length_c   1.000
_cell.angle_alpha   90.00
_cell.angle_beta   90.00
_cell.angle_gamma   90.00
#
_symmetry.space_group_name_H-M   'P 1'
#
loop_
_entity.id
_entity.type
_entity.pdbx_description
1 polymer ?
#
loop_
_entity_poly.entity_id
_entity_poly.type
_entity_poly.pdbx_seq_one_letter_code
_entity_poly.pdbx_strand_id
1 'polypeptide(L)'
;MVVSTICKKVLVFVLLGLGGCMSAFADDSPCTMPNGSLSSTQCKEEKLKTLEKELDAGYQEALEKLPSSSKWDTRETKGQLERAQRAWRVYRDENCGYVGGLQGGSSRWVTTFADDCAIEETERRIDFLNLYLEAVDGVHKVY
;
A
#
# COMPACT_ATOMS: atom_id res chain seq x y z
N MET A 1 55.63 0.95 -36.18
CA MET A 1 56.87 1.17 -35.41
C MET A 1 56.45 1.49 -33.98
N VAL A 2 56.32 0.48 -33.11
CA VAL A 2 57.37 -0.15 -32.28
C VAL A 2 57.84 0.78 -31.16
N VAL A 3 57.26 0.53 -29.98
CA VAL A 3 57.90 0.42 -28.65
C VAL A 3 58.36 1.70 -27.95
N SER A 4 57.71 1.99 -26.83
CA SER A 4 58.39 2.29 -25.56
C SER A 4 57.47 1.84 -24.41
N THR A 5 57.62 0.61 -23.92
CA THR A 5 58.27 0.26 -22.64
C THR A 5 57.62 1.02 -21.48
N ILE A 6 56.98 0.35 -20.50
CA ILE A 6 57.65 0.01 -19.23
C ILE A 6 56.78 -0.96 -18.42
N CYS A 7 57.42 -2.04 -17.99
CA CYS A 7 57.24 -2.85 -16.78
C CYS A 7 55.81 -3.20 -16.35
N LYS A 8 55.33 -4.43 -16.60
CA LYS A 8 55.57 -5.60 -15.73
C LYS A 8 55.56 -5.27 -14.22
N LYS A 9 54.51 -5.76 -13.57
CA LYS A 9 54.34 -6.06 -12.12
C LYS A 9 53.90 -4.91 -11.20
N VAL A 10 52.59 -4.73 -11.05
CA VAL A 10 51.92 -4.55 -9.75
C VAL A 10 50.54 -5.22 -9.87
N LEU A 11 50.45 -6.49 -9.51
CA LEU A 11 49.89 -6.97 -8.25
C LEU A 11 48.35 -6.81 -8.18
N VAL A 12 47.68 -7.95 -8.41
CA VAL A 12 46.31 -8.28 -8.03
C VAL A 12 46.05 -7.89 -6.58
N PHE A 13 45.09 -7.00 -6.33
CA PHE A 13 44.41 -6.69 -5.05
C PHE A 13 43.47 -5.51 -5.42
N VAL A 14 42.14 -5.49 -5.31
CA VAL A 14 41.22 -5.93 -4.26
C VAL A 14 39.81 -6.04 -4.89
N LEU A 15 39.23 -7.24 -4.89
CA LEU A 15 37.78 -7.44 -4.99
C LEU A 15 37.18 -7.28 -3.58
N LEU A 16 36.95 -6.04 -3.15
CA LEU A 16 36.08 -5.73 -2.01
C LEU A 16 35.25 -4.50 -2.40
N GLY A 17 34.07 -4.76 -2.94
CA GLY A 17 33.10 -3.74 -3.31
C GLY A 17 31.71 -4.16 -2.82
N LEU A 18 31.44 -3.86 -1.55
CA LEU A 18 30.12 -3.72 -0.92
C LEU A 18 29.09 -4.84 -1.19
N GLY A 19 29.22 -5.95 -0.45
CA GLY A 19 28.07 -6.73 -0.03
C GLY A 19 27.28 -5.94 1.01
N GLY A 20 26.38 -5.06 0.56
CA GLY A 20 25.37 -4.47 1.43
C GLY A 20 24.41 -5.59 1.86
N CYS A 21 24.38 -5.88 3.17
CA CYS A 21 23.38 -6.76 3.74
C CYS A 21 22.00 -6.19 3.42
N MET A 22 21.28 -6.81 2.48
CA MET A 22 19.84 -6.69 2.44
C MET A 22 19.34 -7.39 3.71
N SER A 23 19.04 -6.60 4.74
CA SER A 23 18.22 -7.07 5.86
C SER A 23 16.85 -7.39 5.30
N ALA A 24 16.63 -8.65 4.91
CA ALA A 24 15.29 -9.16 4.71
C ALA A 24 14.64 -9.18 6.11
N PHE A 25 13.78 -8.22 6.40
CA PHE A 25 12.90 -8.33 7.55
C PHE A 25 12.00 -9.53 7.30
N ALA A 26 12.26 -10.64 7.99
CA ALA A 26 11.32 -11.73 8.06
C ALA A 26 10.09 -11.20 8.80
N ASP A 27 8.96 -11.14 8.10
CA ASP A 27 7.67 -10.91 8.73
C ASP A 27 7.32 -12.20 9.50
N ASP A 28 7.57 -12.22 10.81
CA ASP A 28 7.29 -13.35 11.71
C ASP A 28 5.79 -13.47 12.02
N SER A 29 4.93 -12.99 11.13
CA SER A 29 3.49 -13.15 11.21
C SER A 29 3.11 -14.65 11.21
N PRO A 30 2.14 -15.08 12.04
CA PRO A 30 1.54 -16.41 11.94
C PRO A 30 0.97 -16.73 10.54
N CYS A 31 0.88 -15.75 9.65
CA CYS A 31 0.42 -15.88 8.26
C CYS A 31 1.51 -16.16 7.23
N THR A 32 2.78 -15.93 7.57
CA THR A 32 3.96 -16.15 6.71
C THR A 32 4.80 -17.34 7.17
N MET A 33 4.57 -17.81 8.41
CA MET A 33 5.29 -18.93 9.00
C MET A 33 4.77 -20.29 8.49
N PRO A 34 5.65 -21.22 8.05
CA PRO A 34 5.27 -22.56 7.56
C PRO A 34 4.51 -23.42 8.59
N ASN A 35 4.63 -23.09 9.87
CA ASN A 35 3.99 -23.75 11.02
C ASN A 35 2.98 -22.83 11.74
N GLY A 36 2.58 -21.72 11.11
CA GLY A 36 1.57 -20.82 11.64
C GLY A 36 0.23 -21.52 11.85
N SER A 37 -0.48 -21.16 12.93
CA SER A 37 -1.74 -21.80 13.34
C SER A 37 -2.98 -21.22 12.68
N LEU A 38 -2.84 -20.16 11.88
CA LEU A 38 -3.95 -19.47 11.23
C LEU A 38 -4.24 -20.07 9.84
N SER A 39 -5.53 -20.15 9.52
CA SER A 39 -5.99 -20.50 8.18
C SER A 39 -5.75 -19.35 7.19
N SER A 40 -5.72 -19.66 5.90
CA SER A 40 -5.57 -18.66 4.83
C SER A 40 -6.63 -17.56 4.87
N THR A 41 -7.87 -17.89 5.23
CA THR A 41 -8.97 -16.92 5.41
C THR A 41 -8.69 -15.99 6.59
N GLN A 42 -8.29 -16.51 7.75
CA GLN A 42 -7.95 -15.69 8.93
C GLN A 42 -6.80 -14.73 8.64
N CYS A 43 -5.83 -15.15 7.84
CA CYS A 43 -4.74 -14.28 7.43
C CYS A 43 -5.15 -13.14 6.52
N LYS A 44 -6.13 -13.37 5.63
CA LYS A 44 -6.71 -12.30 4.80
C LYS A 44 -7.52 -11.33 5.66
N GLU A 45 -8.29 -11.83 6.62
CA GLU A 45 -9.02 -10.99 7.57
C GLU A 45 -8.06 -10.08 8.38
N GLU A 46 -6.96 -10.61 8.91
CA GLU A 46 -5.97 -9.81 9.65
C GLU A 46 -5.22 -8.81 8.75
N LYS A 47 -4.90 -9.19 7.51
CA LYS A 47 -4.34 -8.26 6.52
C LYS A 47 -5.32 -7.13 6.24
N LEU A 48 -6.59 -7.44 6.00
CA LEU A 48 -7.63 -6.45 5.73
C LEU A 48 -7.78 -5.47 6.91
N LYS A 49 -7.84 -5.97 8.16
CA LYS A 49 -7.87 -5.11 9.36
C LYS A 49 -6.67 -4.17 9.46
N THR A 50 -5.50 -4.63 9.02
CA THR A 50 -4.28 -3.82 9.02
C THR A 50 -4.38 -2.71 7.98
N LEU A 51 -4.79 -3.04 6.76
CA LEU A 51 -5.03 -2.06 5.70
C LEU A 51 -6.15 -1.07 6.05
N GLU A 52 -7.20 -1.50 6.75
CA GLU A 52 -8.26 -0.59 7.19
C GLU A 52 -7.76 0.46 8.18
N LYS A 53 -6.84 0.09 9.09
CA LYS A 53 -6.20 1.06 9.98
C LYS A 53 -5.33 2.06 9.22
N GLU A 54 -4.57 1.58 8.24
CA GLU A 54 -3.75 2.43 7.37
C GLU A 54 -4.62 3.40 6.55
N LEU A 55 -5.70 2.88 5.96
CA LEU A 55 -6.69 3.66 5.24
C LEU A 55 -7.31 4.74 6.13
N ASP A 56 -7.72 4.40 7.34
CA ASP A 56 -8.32 5.36 8.27
C ASP A 56 -7.31 6.45 8.67
N ALA A 57 -6.05 6.10 8.90
CA ALA A 57 -4.99 7.06 9.17
C ALA A 57 -4.77 8.03 8.00
N GLY A 58 -4.57 7.51 6.78
CA GLY A 58 -4.40 8.34 5.58
C GLY A 58 -5.63 9.19 5.26
N TYR A 59 -6.83 8.68 5.56
CA TYR A 59 -8.07 9.44 5.40
C TYR A 59 -8.18 10.60 6.39
N GLN A 60 -7.82 10.40 7.67
CA GLN A 60 -7.78 11.50 8.63
C GLN A 60 -6.76 12.57 8.23
N GLU A 61 -5.56 12.16 7.81
CA GLU A 61 -4.54 13.09 7.33
C GLU A 61 -5.05 13.90 6.12
N ALA A 62 -5.71 13.24 5.16
CA ALA A 62 -6.29 13.92 4.01
C ALA A 62 -7.35 14.96 4.41
N LEU A 63 -8.19 14.66 5.41
CA LEU A 63 -9.19 15.59 5.94
C LEU A 63 -8.57 16.78 6.68
N GLU A 64 -7.41 16.62 7.30
CA GLU A 64 -6.69 17.68 8.00
C GLU A 64 -6.00 18.64 7.01
N LYS A 65 -5.46 18.10 5.90
CA LYS A 65 -4.81 18.91 4.86
C LYS A 65 -5.78 19.60 3.91
N LEU A 66 -7.04 19.17 3.84
CA LEU A 66 -8.05 19.82 3.00
C LEU A 66 -8.38 21.23 3.54
N PRO A 67 -8.37 22.27 2.68
CA PRO A 67 -8.70 23.61 3.11
C PRO A 67 -10.16 23.67 3.57
N SER A 68 -10.40 24.37 4.68
CA SER A 68 -11.75 24.78 5.05
C SER A 68 -12.33 25.69 3.98
N SER A 69 -13.63 25.55 3.71
CA SER A 69 -14.38 26.43 2.81
C SER A 69 -14.08 27.90 3.12
N SER A 70 -13.72 28.69 2.11
CA SER A 70 -13.53 30.13 2.26
C SER A 70 -14.72 30.87 1.64
N LYS A 71 -14.88 32.17 1.94
CA LYS A 71 -15.90 33.01 1.28
C LYS A 71 -15.82 32.96 -0.26
N TRP A 72 -14.65 32.63 -0.81
CA TRP A 72 -14.36 32.58 -2.24
C TRP A 72 -14.24 31.15 -2.79
N ASP A 73 -14.26 30.13 -1.92
CA ASP A 73 -14.18 28.72 -2.28
C ASP A 73 -15.30 27.93 -1.60
N THR A 74 -16.37 27.71 -2.35
CA THR A 74 -17.60 27.04 -1.94
C THR A 74 -17.62 25.55 -2.28
N ARG A 75 -16.49 24.97 -2.71
CA ARG A 75 -16.45 23.58 -3.20
C ARG A 75 -16.68 22.54 -2.10
N GLU A 76 -16.56 22.91 -0.82
CA GLU A 76 -16.78 21.99 0.32
C GLU A 76 -16.01 20.67 0.19
N THR A 77 -14.75 20.74 -0.27
CA THR A 77 -13.94 19.57 -0.66
C THR A 77 -13.76 18.56 0.48
N LYS A 78 -13.65 19.03 1.72
CA LYS A 78 -13.68 18.18 2.92
C LYS A 78 -14.96 17.34 2.99
N GLY A 79 -16.13 17.98 2.90
CA GLY A 79 -17.42 17.28 2.89
C GLY A 79 -17.60 16.37 1.66
N GLN A 80 -17.01 16.72 0.52
CA GLN A 80 -16.98 15.85 -0.65
C GLN A 80 -16.15 14.58 -0.41
N LEU A 81 -14.95 14.70 0.17
CA LEU A 81 -14.11 13.55 0.51
C LEU A 81 -14.82 12.64 1.53
N GLU A 82 -15.47 13.20 2.54
CA GLU A 82 -16.24 12.43 3.52
C GLU A 82 -17.37 11.61 2.87
N ARG A 83 -18.13 12.23 1.96
CA ARG A 83 -19.19 11.53 1.20
C ARG A 83 -18.61 10.46 0.28
N ALA A 84 -17.53 10.78 -0.42
CA ALA A 84 -16.85 9.84 -1.31
C ALA A 84 -16.31 8.62 -0.54
N GLN A 85 -15.71 8.82 0.63
CA GLN A 85 -15.20 7.73 1.46
C GLN A 85 -16.32 6.82 1.98
N ARG A 86 -17.45 7.39 2.39
CA ARG A 86 -18.63 6.60 2.79
C ARG A 86 -19.19 5.78 1.64
N ALA A 87 -19.34 6.38 0.46
CA ALA A 87 -19.83 5.69 -0.73
C ALA A 87 -18.88 4.59 -1.18
N TRP A 88 -17.56 4.83 -1.12
CA TRP A 88 -16.54 3.84 -1.45
C TRP A 88 -16.60 2.61 -0.55
N ARG A 89 -16.80 2.78 0.77
CA ARG A 89 -16.94 1.63 1.69
C ARG A 89 -18.13 0.73 1.31
N VAL A 90 -19.29 1.34 1.04
CA VAL A 90 -20.47 0.60 0.58
C VAL A 90 -20.18 -0.10 -0.75
N TYR A 91 -19.55 0.60 -1.71
CA TYR A 91 -19.15 -0.01 -2.98
C TYR A 91 -18.23 -1.21 -2.77
N ARG A 92 -17.17 -1.07 -1.95
CA ARG A 92 -16.20 -2.14 -1.66
C ARG A 92 -16.94 -3.37 -1.14
N ASP A 93 -17.76 -3.20 -0.12
CA ASP A 93 -18.42 -4.31 0.56
C ASP A 93 -19.42 -5.03 -0.39
N GLU A 94 -20.23 -4.28 -1.13
CA GLU A 94 -21.18 -4.84 -2.10
C GLU A 94 -20.48 -5.50 -3.31
N ASN A 95 -19.47 -4.82 -3.87
CA ASN A 95 -18.71 -5.32 -5.00
C ASN A 95 -17.96 -6.61 -4.63
N CYS A 96 -17.30 -6.64 -3.48
CA CYS A 96 -16.53 -7.80 -3.06
C CYS A 96 -17.42 -8.96 -2.60
N GLY A 97 -18.60 -8.68 -2.05
CA GLY A 97 -19.65 -9.68 -1.88
C GLY A 97 -20.08 -10.32 -3.20
N TYR A 98 -20.29 -9.52 -4.24
CA TYR A 98 -20.58 -10.01 -5.59
C TYR A 98 -19.43 -10.83 -6.19
N VAL A 99 -18.18 -10.34 -6.12
CA VAL A 99 -16.99 -11.04 -6.62
C VAL A 99 -16.81 -12.40 -5.96
N GLY A 100 -16.97 -12.48 -4.64
CA GLY A 100 -16.97 -13.75 -3.92
C GLY A 100 -18.10 -14.67 -4.40
N GLY A 101 -19.31 -14.12 -4.57
CA GLY A 101 -20.49 -14.86 -5.05
C GLY A 101 -20.32 -15.48 -6.44
N LEU A 102 -19.57 -14.83 -7.34
CA LEU A 102 -19.27 -15.37 -8.68
C LEU A 102 -18.48 -16.67 -8.65
N GLN A 103 -17.72 -16.93 -7.58
CA GLN A 103 -16.93 -18.16 -7.44
C GLN A 103 -17.79 -19.37 -7.07
N GLY A 104 -18.93 -19.14 -6.41
CA GLY A 104 -19.77 -20.20 -5.86
C GLY A 104 -19.03 -21.10 -4.85
N GLY A 105 -19.52 -22.33 -4.69
CA GLY A 105 -18.91 -23.32 -3.80
C GLY A 105 -19.24 -23.09 -2.32
N SER A 106 -18.33 -23.48 -1.43
CA SER A 106 -18.55 -23.38 0.02
C SER A 106 -18.53 -21.93 0.50
N SER A 107 -19.26 -21.63 1.58
CA SER A 107 -19.25 -20.29 2.19
C SER A 107 -17.83 -19.80 2.50
N ARG A 108 -16.93 -20.68 2.97
CA ARG A 108 -15.52 -20.30 3.25
C ARG A 108 -14.76 -19.91 1.98
N TRP A 109 -15.02 -20.59 0.88
CA TRP A 109 -14.41 -20.27 -0.41
C TRP A 109 -14.90 -18.92 -0.92
N VAL A 110 -16.21 -18.69 -0.89
CA VAL A 110 -16.82 -17.39 -1.24
C VAL A 110 -16.23 -16.25 -0.41
N THR A 111 -16.12 -16.42 0.91
CA THR A 111 -15.52 -15.41 1.80
C THR A 111 -14.07 -15.13 1.45
N THR A 112 -13.28 -16.16 1.18
CA THR A 112 -11.84 -16.00 0.87
C THR A 112 -11.62 -15.09 -0.35
N PHE A 113 -12.46 -15.20 -1.39
CA PHE A 113 -12.36 -14.36 -2.59
C PHE A 113 -12.96 -12.96 -2.37
N ALA A 114 -13.99 -12.84 -1.54
CA ALA A 114 -14.48 -11.53 -1.11
C ALA A 114 -13.40 -10.76 -0.35
N ASP A 115 -12.67 -11.43 0.55
CA ASP A 115 -11.57 -10.82 1.30
C ASP A 115 -10.42 -10.38 0.39
N ASP A 116 -10.07 -11.17 -0.62
CA ASP A 116 -9.06 -10.80 -1.62
C ASP A 116 -9.45 -9.53 -2.39
N CYS A 117 -10.69 -9.45 -2.85
CA CYS A 117 -11.22 -8.23 -3.46
C CYS A 117 -11.15 -7.04 -2.49
N ALA A 118 -11.54 -7.23 -1.23
CA ALA A 118 -11.57 -6.15 -0.24
C ALA A 118 -10.16 -5.63 0.07
N ILE A 119 -9.16 -6.52 0.11
CA ILE A 119 -7.75 -6.17 0.23
C ILE A 119 -7.33 -5.30 -0.96
N GLU A 120 -7.55 -5.74 -2.19
CA GLU A 120 -7.14 -5.02 -3.40
C GLU A 120 -7.83 -3.65 -3.56
N GLU A 121 -9.12 -3.56 -3.22
CA GLU A 121 -9.85 -2.28 -3.22
C GLU A 121 -9.33 -1.33 -2.13
N THR A 122 -8.97 -1.87 -0.96
CA THR A 122 -8.45 -1.05 0.16
C THR A 122 -7.05 -0.53 -0.15
N GLU A 123 -6.16 -1.36 -0.71
CA GLU A 123 -4.83 -0.94 -1.18
C GLU A 123 -4.95 0.19 -2.22
N ARG A 124 -5.81 0.03 -3.22
CA ARG A 124 -6.06 1.08 -4.23
C ARG A 124 -6.60 2.37 -3.62
N ARG A 125 -7.40 2.27 -2.57
CA ARG A 125 -7.94 3.46 -1.89
C ARG A 125 -6.87 4.17 -1.06
N ILE A 126 -5.97 3.43 -0.43
CA ILE A 126 -4.79 3.98 0.24
C ILE A 126 -3.92 4.73 -0.77
N ASP A 127 -3.61 4.11 -1.92
CA ASP A 127 -2.84 4.75 -2.99
C ASP A 127 -3.48 6.05 -3.48
N PHE A 128 -4.80 6.05 -3.67
CA PHE A 128 -5.56 7.25 -4.02
C PHE A 128 -5.37 8.38 -3.00
N LEU A 129 -5.39 8.09 -1.70
CA LEU A 129 -5.19 9.09 -0.66
C LEU A 129 -3.74 9.57 -0.60
N ASN A 130 -2.77 8.66 -0.78
CA ASN A 130 -1.35 9.01 -0.81
C ASN A 130 -1.02 9.97 -1.96
N LEU A 131 -1.52 9.69 -3.17
CA LEU A 131 -1.37 10.59 -4.32
C LEU A 131 -1.95 11.99 -4.06
N TYR A 132 -3.07 12.06 -3.35
CA TYR A 132 -3.66 13.33 -2.94
C TYR A 132 -2.75 14.07 -1.93
N LEU A 133 -2.26 13.38 -0.90
CA LEU A 133 -1.39 13.95 0.13
C LEU A 133 -0.08 14.48 -0.48
N GLU A 134 0.53 13.74 -1.38
CA GLU A 134 1.73 14.15 -2.11
C GLU A 134 1.49 15.42 -2.94
N ALA A 135 0.35 15.51 -3.61
CA ALA A 135 -0.02 16.68 -4.40
C ALA A 135 -0.19 17.93 -3.51
N VAL A 136 -0.82 17.80 -2.35
CA VAL A 136 -1.01 18.91 -1.40
C VAL A 136 0.31 19.35 -0.76
N ASP A 137 1.16 18.41 -0.35
CA ASP A 137 2.47 18.73 0.22
C ASP A 137 3.40 19.39 -0.82
N GLY A 138 3.28 18.99 -2.08
CA GLY A 138 3.94 19.64 -3.20
C GLY A 138 3.49 21.10 -3.38
N VAL A 139 2.19 21.38 -3.23
CA VAL A 139 1.66 22.75 -3.27
C VAL A 139 2.14 23.58 -2.08
N HIS A 140 2.22 23.01 -0.88
CA HIS A 140 2.64 23.73 0.32
C HIS A 140 4.13 24.10 0.32
N LYS A 141 4.97 23.40 -0.46
CA LYS A 141 6.41 23.72 -0.62
C LYS A 141 6.71 24.86 -1.59
N VAL A 142 5.72 25.32 -2.35
CA VAL A 142 5.91 26.35 -3.41
C VAL A 142 5.53 27.75 -2.91
N TYR A 143 4.89 27.88 -1.74
CA TYR A 143 4.49 29.16 -1.14
C TYR A 143 5.32 29.52 0.09
#